data_AF-A0A965HMD1-F1
#
_entry.id   AF-A0A965HMD1-F1
#
_cell.length_a   1.000
_cell.length_b   1.000
_cell.length_c   1.000
_cell.angle_alpha   90.00
_cell.angle_beta   90.00
_cell.angle_gamma   90.00
#
_symmetry.space_group_name_H-M   'P 1'
#
loop_
_entity.id
_entity.type
_entity.pdbx_description
1 polymer ?
#
loop_
_entity_poly.entity_id
_entity_poly.type
_entity_poly.pdbx_seq_one_letter_code
_entity_poly.pdbx_strand_id
1 'polypeptide(L)' 'KILEHGPDSTFIAGDNLNDLPMLLRKFGHYLACPSNSVPEVISQVKQEGGFIATKEAGDGIAQALVHWFP' A
#
# COMPACT_ATOMS: atom_id res chain seq x y z
N LYS A 1 5.58 -8.30 18.52
CA LYS A 1 5.74 -7.11 17.64
C LYS A 1 6.81 -6.23 18.25
N ILE A 2 7.77 -5.74 17.47
CA ILE A 2 8.93 -4.97 17.99
C ILE A 2 8.55 -3.52 18.34
N LEU A 3 7.58 -2.95 17.62
CA LEU A 3 7.16 -1.54 17.76
C LEU A 3 5.75 -1.39 18.33
N GLU A 4 5.15 -2.46 18.88
CA GLU A 4 3.78 -2.46 19.46
C GLU A 4 2.62 -1.93 18.56
N HIS A 5 2.86 -1.70 17.27
CA HIS A 5 1.85 -1.20 16.33
C HIS A 5 0.95 -2.29 15.70
N GLY A 6 -0.33 -1.97 15.56
CA GLY A 6 -1.37 -2.78 14.93
C GLY A 6 -1.46 -2.57 13.42
N PRO A 7 -2.12 -3.46 12.65
CA PRO A 7 -2.41 -3.20 11.24
C PRO A 7 -3.18 -1.89 11.03
N ASP A 8 -4.09 -1.57 11.94
CA ASP A 8 -4.88 -0.33 12.03
C ASP A 8 -4.05 0.95 12.23
N SER A 9 -2.77 0.81 12.59
CA SER A 9 -1.80 1.90 12.69
C SER A 9 -0.61 1.70 11.74
N THR A 10 -0.76 0.86 10.70
CA THR A 10 0.33 0.52 9.78
C THR A 10 -0.06 0.86 8.34
N PHE A 11 0.74 1.71 7.71
CA PHE A 11 0.70 1.98 6.27
C PHE A 11 1.73 1.09 5.56
N ILE A 12 1.31 0.46 4.46
CA ILE A 12 2.19 -0.39 3.65
C ILE A 12 2.05 0.04 2.20
N ALA A 13 3.18 0.32 1.56
CA ALA A 13 3.26 0.57 0.13
C ALA A 13 4.22 -0.42 -0.53
N GLY A 14 3.90 -0.82 -1.74
CA GLY A 14 4.74 -1.70 -2.55
C GLY A 14 4.44 -1.51 -4.03
N ASP A 15 5.37 -1.91 -4.88
CA ASP A 15 5.28 -1.72 -6.33
C ASP A 15 5.69 -2.96 -7.15
N ASN A 16 6.38 -3.92 -6.54
CA ASN A 16 6.91 -5.09 -7.23
C ASN A 16 6.58 -6.42 -6.52
N LEU A 17 6.91 -7.55 -7.15
CA LEU A 17 6.49 -8.89 -6.72
C LEU A 17 6.96 -9.25 -5.30
N ASN A 18 8.11 -8.72 -4.87
CA ASN A 18 8.64 -8.96 -3.52
C ASN A 18 7.77 -8.32 -2.41
N ASP A 19 6.89 -7.39 -2.76
CA ASP A 19 6.03 -6.69 -1.79
C ASP A 19 4.70 -7.42 -1.56
N LEU A 20 4.31 -8.32 -2.46
CA LEU A 20 3.05 -9.07 -2.35
C LEU A 20 2.82 -9.73 -0.98
N PRO A 21 3.82 -10.35 -0.32
CA PRO A 21 3.62 -10.95 0.99
C PRO A 21 3.21 -9.96 2.08
N MET A 22 3.59 -8.68 1.97
CA MET A 22 3.24 -7.64 2.94
C MET A 22 1.98 -6.85 2.58
N LEU A 23 1.56 -6.85 1.31
CA LEU A 23 0.36 -6.16 0.82
C LEU A 23 -0.93 -6.91 1.15
N LEU A 24 -1.12 -7.27 2.42
CA LEU A 24 -2.31 -7.95 2.94
C LEU A 24 -2.86 -7.15 4.12
N ARG A 25 -4.18 -7.00 4.20
CA ARG A 25 -4.84 -6.14 5.20
C ARG A 25 -4.59 -6.59 6.64
N LYS A 26 -4.28 -7.88 6.83
CA LYS A 26 -3.87 -8.44 8.13
C LYS A 26 -2.54 -7.88 8.65
N PHE A 27 -1.72 -7.28 7.80
CA PHE A 27 -0.43 -6.68 8.17
C PHE A 27 -0.50 -5.15 8.22
N GLY A 28 -1.30 -4.51 7.37
CA GLY A 28 -1.53 -3.07 7.38
C GLY A 28 -2.90 -2.70 6.80
N HIS A 29 -3.59 -1.76 7.44
CA HIS A 29 -4.94 -1.36 7.04
C HIS A 29 -4.90 -0.33 5.90
N TYR A 30 -3.86 0.50 5.88
CA TYR A 30 -3.67 1.53 4.86
C TYR A 30 -2.69 1.03 3.80
N LEU A 31 -3.20 0.24 2.86
CA LEU A 31 -2.40 -0.30 1.75
C LEU A 31 -2.38 0.68 0.58
N ALA A 32 -1.26 0.76 -0.14
CA ALA A 32 -1.17 1.55 -1.36
C ALA A 32 -0.15 1.00 -2.37
N CYS A 33 -0.30 1.40 -3.64
CA CYS A 33 0.74 1.23 -4.66
C CYS A 33 0.73 2.42 -5.65
N PRO A 34 1.87 2.79 -6.24
CA PRO A 34 1.93 3.78 -7.31
C PRO A 34 1.32 3.24 -8.62
N SER A 35 1.06 4.12 -9.59
CA SER A 35 0.44 3.73 -10.87
C SER A 35 1.33 2.86 -11.76
N ASN A 36 2.64 2.91 -11.57
CA ASN A 36 3.64 2.13 -12.31
C ASN A 36 3.96 0.77 -11.67
N SER A 37 3.19 0.33 -10.67
CA SER A 37 3.35 -0.99 -10.05
C SER A 37 3.02 -2.14 -10.98
N VAL A 38 3.61 -3.31 -10.74
CA VAL A 38 3.31 -4.52 -11.52
C VAL A 38 1.83 -4.93 -11.37
N PRO A 39 1.20 -5.53 -12.40
CA PRO A 39 -0.24 -5.82 -12.40
C PRO A 39 -0.74 -6.63 -11.20
N GLU A 40 0.09 -7.55 -10.69
CA GLU A 40 -0.19 -8.39 -9.53
C GLU A 40 -0.31 -7.54 -8.26
N VAL A 41 0.56 -6.54 -8.09
CA VAL A 41 0.52 -5.61 -6.95
C VAL A 41 -0.73 -4.76 -7.01
N ILE A 42 -1.04 -4.17 -8.16
CA ILE A 42 -2.26 -3.37 -8.36
C ILE A 42 -3.50 -4.23 -8.04
N SER A 43 -3.53 -5.47 -8.51
CA SER A 43 -4.63 -6.40 -8.27
C SER A 43 -4.79 -6.73 -6.79
N GLN A 44 -3.69 -7.06 -6.08
CA GLN A 44 -3.70 -7.38 -4.66
C GLN A 44 -4.13 -6.17 -3.81
N VAL A 45 -3.53 -4.99 -4.04
CA VAL A 45 -3.89 -3.76 -3.32
C VAL A 45 -5.36 -3.44 -3.51
N LYS A 46 -5.89 -3.57 -4.74
CA LYS A 46 -7.32 -3.38 -5.01
C LYS A 46 -8.20 -4.38 -4.25
N GLN A 47 -7.83 -5.66 -4.26
CA GLN A 47 -8.60 -6.74 -3.61
C GLN A 47 -8.66 -6.58 -2.09
N GLU A 48 -7.57 -6.09 -1.48
CA GLU A 48 -7.49 -5.84 -0.03
C GLU A 48 -8.15 -4.50 0.38
N GLY A 49 -8.68 -3.74 -0.59
CA GLY A 49 -9.32 -2.44 -0.37
C GLY A 49 -8.34 -1.30 -0.11
N GLY A 50 -7.13 -1.40 -0.66
CA GLY A 50 -6.11 -0.36 -0.65
C GLY A 50 -6.28 0.69 -1.73
N PHE A 51 -5.39 1.68 -1.74
CA PHE A 51 -5.41 2.81 -2.64
C PHE A 51 -4.41 2.65 -3.79
N ILE A 52 -4.89 2.72 -5.03
CA ILE A 52 -4.04 2.75 -6.22
C ILE A 52 -3.84 4.22 -6.59
N ALA A 53 -2.61 4.71 -6.46
CA ALA A 53 -2.29 6.07 -6.82
C ALA A 53 -2.37 6.27 -8.34
N THR A 54 -2.66 7.50 -8.77
CA THR A 54 -2.64 7.88 -10.20
C THR A 54 -1.26 8.36 -10.64
N LYS A 55 -0.35 8.58 -9.68
CA LYS A 55 1.03 9.02 -9.92
C LYS A 55 2.01 7.86 -9.71
N GLU A 56 3.18 7.99 -10.33
CA GLU A 56 4.23 6.98 -10.30
C GLU A 56 5.19 7.16 -9.12
N ALA A 57 5.87 6.07 -8.75
CA ALA A 57 6.96 6.03 -7.78
C ALA A 57 6.66 6.87 -6.51
N GLY A 58 7.60 7.73 -6.09
CA GLY A 58 7.47 8.54 -4.88
C GLY A 58 6.27 9.48 -4.88
N ASP A 59 5.91 10.04 -6.03
CA ASP A 59 4.74 10.91 -6.16
C ASP A 59 3.43 10.15 -5.91
N GLY A 60 3.37 8.88 -6.32
CA GLY A 60 2.28 7.97 -5.99
C GLY A 60 2.16 7.71 -4.49
N ILE A 61 3.29 7.55 -3.80
CA ILE A 61 3.30 7.36 -2.35
C ILE A 61 2.88 8.62 -1.62
N ALA A 62 3.35 9.80 -2.04
CA ALA A 62 2.92 11.08 -1.48
C ALA A 62 1.40 11.27 -1.65
N GLN A 63 0.86 10.94 -2.82
CA GLN A 63 -0.59 10.96 -3.06
C GLN A 63 -1.34 9.99 -2.13
N ALA A 64 -0.83 8.77 -1.93
CA ALA A 64 -1.44 7.79 -1.05
C ALA A 64 -1.43 8.22 0.42
N LEU A 65 -0.35 8.87 0.89
CA LEU A 65 -0.29 9.42 2.24
C LEU A 65 -1.37 10.48 2.47
N VAL A 66 -1.55 11.40 1.52
CA VAL A 66 -2.63 12.42 1.58
C VAL A 66 -4.02 11.76 1.54
N HIS A 67 -4.19 10.66 0.80
CA HIS A 67 -5.47 9.94 0.75
C HIS A 67 -5.86 9.33 2.10
N TRP A 68 -4.93 8.68 2.80
CA TRP A 68 -5.21 7.98 4.05
C TRP A 68 -5.13 8.87 5.29
N PHE A 69 -4.32 9.95 5.25
CA PHE A 69 -4.02 10.82 6.38
C PHE A 69 -4.20 12.30 6.02
N PRO A 70 -5.44 12.76 5.79
CA PRO A 70 -5.75 14.16 5.47
C PRO A 70 -5.55 15.12 6.64
#